data_AF-A0A8C1IK77-F1
#
_entry.id   AF-A0A8C1IK77-F1
#
_cell.length_a   1.000
_cell.length_b   1.000
_cell.length_c   1.000
_cell.angle_alpha   90.00
_cell.angle_beta   90.00
_cell.angle_gamma   90.00
#
_symmetry.space_group_name_H-M   'P 1'
#
loop_
_entity.id
_entity.type
_entity.pdbx_description
1 polymer ?
#
loop_
_entity_poly.entity_id
_entity_poly.type
_entity_poly.pdbx_seq_one_letter_code
_entity_poly.pdbx_strand_id
1 'polypeptide(L)'
;MTSLHVLLLLCAFPLSNAEGRLREFKLINGEFTRDLAVNECRTNYTDLATVYDQQDNIKLRTLLINVTGYPSGWIGAQIGSSSKKWSNGDEVTYKKDFNMVCGETCCAAMKSDGNWEALKCTETRHFMCYKQDVGQASYVLIPENKTWFEAQLYCREKHTDLVSISNEEENQQVWNEGKKSITFWIGLLQDKVEWSDGGQSTYRHYTERLGEGDYTIMNQDGRWSRRKDDNNQHILCYKSFIHVSLGKMSWEEALDYCNRYFFGLLRIESEDDQIETERELKRQNILEPVWVGLRQSRTFGSWIWSNGLSVGNWTNWKEGSPPEHQVCRHCGALEKVKGQYKWCDKDCRSEFRVLCEVK
;
A
#
# COMPACT_ATOMS: atom_id res chain seq x y z
N MET A 1 39.39 37.66 33.79
CA MET A 1 38.52 36.46 33.84
C MET A 1 37.25 36.76 33.05
N THR A 2 37.23 36.39 31.79
CA THR A 2 36.04 36.48 30.93
C THR A 2 35.80 35.07 30.40
N SER A 3 34.77 34.39 30.90
CA SER A 3 34.38 33.09 30.35
C SER A 3 32.93 33.14 29.89
N LEU A 4 32.85 33.24 28.57
CA LEU A 4 31.77 33.01 27.61
C LEU A 4 30.61 32.14 28.14
N HIS A 5 29.41 32.69 28.16
CA HIS A 5 28.18 31.91 28.26
C HIS A 5 27.85 31.35 26.87
N VAL A 6 28.06 30.05 26.69
CA VAL A 6 27.60 29.34 25.50
C VAL A 6 26.09 29.18 25.62
N LEU A 7 25.33 30.02 24.90
CA LEU A 7 23.92 29.78 24.65
C LEU A 7 23.80 28.54 23.75
N LEU A 8 23.41 27.42 24.35
CA LEU A 8 22.88 26.27 23.63
C LEU A 8 21.56 26.70 22.99
N LEU A 9 21.61 27.11 21.73
CA LEU A 9 20.46 27.13 20.84
C LEU A 9 20.03 25.67 20.65
N LEU A 10 19.16 25.19 21.53
CA LEU A 10 18.33 24.03 21.26
C LEU A 10 17.46 24.41 20.07
N CYS A 11 17.89 24.02 18.87
CA CYS A 11 16.97 23.85 17.75
C CYS A 11 15.94 22.82 18.22
N ALA A 12 14.81 23.30 18.72
CA ALA A 12 13.59 22.52 18.84
C ALA A 12 13.20 22.17 17.41
N PHE A 13 13.76 21.09 16.89
CA PHE A 13 13.13 20.39 15.78
C PHE A 13 11.73 20.02 16.29
N PRO A 14 10.65 20.39 15.57
CA PRO A 14 9.36 19.85 15.91
C PRO A 14 9.53 18.33 15.95
N LEU A 15 9.06 17.71 17.03
CA LEU A 15 8.83 16.28 17.11
C LEU A 15 7.99 15.94 15.88
N SER A 16 8.64 15.50 14.82
CA SER A 16 8.00 14.85 13.70
C SER A 16 7.39 13.59 14.31
N ASN A 17 6.13 13.69 14.73
CA ASN A 17 5.28 12.53 14.76
C ASN A 17 5.47 11.89 13.39
N ALA A 18 6.05 10.70 13.36
CA ALA A 18 6.02 9.87 12.17
C ALA A 18 4.55 9.47 11.96
N GLU A 19 3.75 10.43 11.49
CA GLU A 19 2.50 10.15 10.81
C GLU A 19 2.86 9.18 9.69
N GLY A 20 2.06 8.12 9.52
CA GLY A 20 2.27 7.15 8.46
C GLY A 20 2.30 7.88 7.13
N ARG A 21 3.51 8.17 6.63
CA ARG A 21 3.73 9.01 5.45
C ARG A 21 3.09 8.43 4.19
N LEU A 22 2.75 7.15 4.25
CA LEU A 22 2.06 6.47 3.17
C LEU A 22 0.56 6.83 3.15
N ARG A 23 -0.08 7.21 4.27
CA ARG A 23 -1.55 7.41 4.33
C ARG A 23 -1.98 8.57 5.25
N GLU A 24 -2.46 9.64 4.64
CA GLU A 24 -3.05 10.82 5.28
C GLU A 24 -4.58 10.69 5.35
N PHE A 25 -5.21 11.18 6.42
CA PHE A 25 -6.67 11.24 6.54
C PHE A 25 -7.16 12.69 6.52
N LYS A 26 -8.25 12.93 5.79
CA LYS A 26 -8.86 14.26 5.70
C LYS A 26 -10.33 14.20 6.06
N LEU A 27 -10.76 15.11 6.94
CA LEU A 27 -12.18 15.36 7.21
C LEU A 27 -12.72 16.43 6.27
N ILE A 28 -13.86 16.15 5.66
CA ILE A 28 -14.63 17.10 4.86
C ILE A 28 -15.94 17.38 5.59
N ASN A 29 -16.14 18.64 5.94
CA ASN A 29 -17.32 19.12 6.65
C ASN A 29 -18.46 19.43 5.67
N GLY A 30 -19.69 19.22 6.13
CA GLY A 30 -20.93 19.43 5.38
C GLY A 30 -21.91 18.26 5.50
N GLU A 31 -22.96 18.28 4.69
CA GLU A 31 -24.05 17.31 4.71
C GLU A 31 -24.08 16.51 3.42
N PHE A 32 -23.47 15.32 3.44
CA PHE A 32 -23.33 14.48 2.26
C PHE A 32 -23.91 13.09 2.49
N THR A 33 -24.62 12.58 1.48
CA THR A 33 -24.98 11.16 1.43
C THR A 33 -23.72 10.32 1.20
N ARG A 34 -23.82 9.03 1.48
CA ARG A 34 -22.67 8.14 1.35
C ARG A 34 -22.11 8.10 -0.09
N ASP A 35 -22.97 8.07 -1.10
CA ASP A 35 -22.54 7.98 -2.51
C ASP A 35 -21.82 9.25 -2.97
N LEU A 36 -22.32 10.42 -2.55
CA LEU A 36 -21.66 11.69 -2.82
C LEU A 36 -20.29 11.76 -2.14
N ALA A 37 -20.20 11.27 -0.89
CA ALA A 37 -18.95 11.22 -0.14
C ALA A 37 -17.90 10.32 -0.81
N VAL A 38 -18.29 9.15 -1.33
CA VAL A 38 -17.39 8.28 -2.12
C VAL A 38 -16.88 9.01 -3.35
N ASN A 39 -17.79 9.61 -4.12
CA ASN A 39 -17.44 10.26 -5.37
C ASN A 39 -16.48 11.44 -5.13
N GLU A 40 -16.75 12.24 -4.12
CA GLU A 40 -15.89 13.37 -3.73
C GLU A 40 -14.52 12.90 -3.24
N CYS A 41 -14.45 11.86 -2.39
CA CYS A 41 -13.19 11.27 -1.97
C CYS A 41 -12.39 10.71 -3.14
N ARG A 42 -13.02 10.04 -4.10
CA ARG A 42 -12.33 9.48 -5.28
C ARG A 42 -11.92 10.54 -6.30
N THR A 43 -12.55 11.71 -6.26
CA THR A 43 -12.20 12.83 -7.15
C THR A 43 -10.96 13.57 -6.64
N ASN A 44 -10.85 13.77 -5.33
CA ASN A 44 -9.83 14.65 -4.72
C ASN A 44 -8.80 13.92 -3.82
N TYR A 45 -9.04 12.64 -3.51
CA TYR A 45 -8.25 11.79 -2.62
C TYR A 45 -8.23 10.33 -3.16
N THR A 46 -7.91 9.33 -2.33
CA THR A 46 -7.88 7.92 -2.77
C THR A 46 -9.27 7.28 -2.68
N ASP A 47 -9.86 7.22 -1.49
CA ASP A 47 -11.23 6.75 -1.25
C ASP A 47 -11.69 7.24 0.14
N LEU A 48 -12.91 6.91 0.55
CA LEU A 48 -13.35 7.03 1.94
C LEU A 48 -12.43 6.26 2.89
N ALA A 49 -12.25 6.82 4.08
CA ALA A 49 -11.38 6.31 5.12
C ALA A 49 -11.66 4.83 5.42
N THR A 50 -10.69 3.98 5.11
CA THR A 50 -10.70 2.56 5.48
C THR A 50 -9.93 2.39 6.78
N VAL A 51 -10.49 1.71 7.78
CA VAL A 51 -9.87 1.59 9.11
C VAL A 51 -9.36 0.16 9.28
N TYR A 52 -8.05 -0.02 9.33
CA TYR A 52 -7.46 -1.36 9.48
C TYR A 52 -7.13 -1.73 10.92
N ASP A 53 -7.00 -0.73 11.80
CA ASP A 53 -6.63 -0.94 13.19
C ASP A 53 -7.10 0.19 14.12
N GLN A 54 -6.67 0.11 15.38
CA GLN A 54 -7.00 1.09 16.40
C GLN A 54 -6.28 2.43 16.23
N GLN A 55 -5.13 2.48 15.58
CA GLN A 55 -4.43 3.74 15.32
C GLN A 55 -5.16 4.55 14.25
N ASP A 56 -5.59 3.94 13.15
CA ASP A 56 -6.46 4.57 12.15
C ASP A 56 -7.71 5.15 12.82
N ASN A 57 -8.31 4.38 13.72
CA ASN A 57 -9.50 4.79 14.46
C ASN A 57 -9.22 6.02 15.36
N ILE A 58 -8.04 6.09 15.99
CA ILE A 58 -7.63 7.23 16.82
C ILE A 58 -7.28 8.46 15.96
N LYS A 59 -6.65 8.28 14.80
CA LYS A 59 -6.37 9.39 13.86
C LYS A 59 -7.69 10.02 13.39
N LEU A 60 -8.60 9.20 12.88
CA LEU A 60 -9.90 9.66 12.38
C LEU A 60 -10.77 10.31 13.45
N ARG A 61 -10.85 9.74 14.67
CA ARG A 61 -11.62 10.37 15.75
C ARG A 61 -11.08 11.76 16.10
N THR A 62 -9.76 11.96 16.00
CA THR A 62 -9.10 13.23 16.34
C THR A 62 -9.50 14.34 15.37
N LEU A 63 -9.76 14.00 14.11
CA LEU A 63 -10.30 14.96 13.13
C LEU A 63 -11.69 15.48 13.52
N LEU A 64 -12.48 14.70 14.25
CA LEU A 64 -13.85 15.04 14.65
C LEU A 64 -13.93 15.83 15.96
N ILE A 65 -12.86 15.94 16.76
CA ILE A 65 -12.88 16.55 18.10
C ILE A 65 -13.33 18.02 18.07
N ASN A 66 -12.93 18.77 17.04
CA ASN A 66 -13.20 20.21 16.93
C ASN A 66 -14.46 20.54 16.12
N VAL A 67 -15.22 19.53 15.70
CA VAL A 67 -16.45 19.72 14.94
C VAL A 67 -17.60 19.98 15.90
N THR A 68 -18.27 21.14 15.74
CA THR A 68 -19.42 21.53 16.54
C THR A 68 -20.69 20.81 16.08
N GLY A 69 -21.51 20.28 16.99
CA GLY A 69 -22.79 19.64 16.70
C GLY A 69 -22.83 18.16 17.13
N TYR A 70 -23.41 17.29 16.30
CA TYR A 70 -23.32 15.82 16.42
C TYR A 70 -22.25 15.30 15.46
N PRO A 71 -20.95 15.40 15.79
CA PRO A 71 -19.87 15.12 14.86
C PRO A 71 -19.75 13.63 14.58
N SER A 72 -20.35 13.23 13.47
CA SER A 72 -20.18 11.92 12.87
C SER A 72 -19.82 12.08 11.40
N GLY A 73 -18.93 11.21 10.93
CA GLY A 73 -18.43 11.25 9.56
C GLY A 73 -18.47 9.87 8.92
N TRP A 74 -18.91 9.80 7.66
CA TRP A 74 -18.85 8.57 6.88
C TRP A 74 -17.43 8.02 6.79
N ILE A 75 -17.31 6.71 6.94
CA ILE A 75 -16.12 5.92 6.65
C ILE A 75 -16.42 4.89 5.55
N GLY A 76 -15.38 4.24 5.04
CA GLY A 76 -15.44 3.35 3.90
C GLY A 76 -16.28 2.07 4.12
N ALA A 77 -16.63 1.71 5.36
CA ALA A 77 -17.28 0.44 5.63
C ALA A 77 -18.77 0.43 5.23
N GLN A 78 -19.14 -0.56 4.44
CA GLN A 78 -20.51 -0.97 4.16
C GLN A 78 -20.77 -2.29 4.88
N ILE A 79 -21.82 -2.31 5.68
CA ILE A 79 -22.08 -3.35 6.67
C ILE A 79 -23.46 -3.95 6.37
N GLY A 80 -23.47 -5.09 5.70
CA GLY A 80 -24.67 -5.89 5.45
C GLY A 80 -24.76 -7.12 6.34
N SER A 81 -25.92 -7.78 6.29
CA SER A 81 -26.18 -9.06 6.96
C SER A 81 -25.33 -10.22 6.42
N SER A 82 -24.87 -10.15 5.16
CA SER A 82 -24.13 -11.20 4.47
C SER A 82 -22.73 -10.80 3.96
N SER A 83 -22.38 -9.51 3.90
CA SER A 83 -21.07 -9.05 3.45
C SER A 83 -20.65 -7.74 4.15
N LYS A 84 -19.38 -7.63 4.52
CA LYS A 84 -18.81 -6.42 5.13
C LYS A 84 -17.57 -6.02 4.36
N LYS A 85 -17.71 -5.00 3.53
CA LYS A 85 -16.62 -4.51 2.68
C LYS A 85 -16.38 -3.03 2.91
N TRP A 86 -15.12 -2.65 2.79
CA TRP A 86 -14.71 -1.27 2.65
C TRP A 86 -15.00 -0.77 1.23
N SER A 87 -15.09 0.55 1.06
CA SER A 87 -15.37 1.17 -0.24
C SER A 87 -14.25 0.96 -1.24
N ASN A 88 -13.03 0.68 -0.78
CA ASN A 88 -11.90 0.28 -1.61
C ASN A 88 -11.93 -1.22 -2.00
N GLY A 89 -12.95 -1.99 -1.59
CA GLY A 89 -13.13 -3.41 -1.93
C GLY A 89 -12.58 -4.39 -0.88
N ASP A 90 -11.82 -3.92 0.10
CA ASP A 90 -11.24 -4.78 1.14
C ASP A 90 -12.30 -5.37 2.08
N GLU A 91 -12.01 -6.53 2.65
CA GLU A 91 -12.80 -7.11 3.73
C GLU A 91 -12.66 -6.29 5.03
N VAL A 92 -13.76 -6.14 5.78
CA VAL A 92 -13.74 -5.43 7.07
C VAL A 92 -13.11 -6.31 8.16
N THR A 93 -11.81 -6.13 8.38
CA THR A 93 -11.03 -6.87 9.38
C THR A 93 -11.02 -6.21 10.76
N TYR A 94 -11.10 -4.88 10.83
CA TYR A 94 -11.22 -4.11 12.07
C TYR A 94 -12.63 -3.56 12.22
N LYS A 95 -13.22 -3.74 13.41
CA LYS A 95 -14.55 -3.23 13.74
C LYS A 95 -14.63 -2.81 15.20
N LYS A 96 -15.50 -1.85 15.48
CA LYS A 96 -16.03 -1.61 16.83
C LYS A 96 -17.38 -2.30 16.97
N ASP A 97 -17.72 -2.75 18.18
CA ASP A 97 -19.05 -3.27 18.46
C ASP A 97 -20.06 -2.13 18.45
N PHE A 98 -21.13 -2.27 17.67
CA PHE A 98 -22.24 -1.32 17.62
C PHE A 98 -23.53 -2.09 17.29
N ASN A 99 -24.67 -1.53 17.71
CA ASN A 99 -25.97 -2.07 17.37
C ASN A 99 -26.31 -1.70 15.91
N MET A 100 -26.71 -2.67 15.09
CA MET A 100 -27.26 -2.39 13.76
C MET A 100 -28.67 -1.82 13.92
N VAL A 101 -28.86 -0.56 13.56
CA VAL A 101 -30.16 0.15 13.66
C VAL A 101 -30.81 0.38 12.29
N CYS A 102 -30.12 0.06 11.20
CA CYS A 102 -30.62 0.12 9.82
C CYS A 102 -30.82 -1.29 9.22
N GLY A 103 -31.52 -1.37 8.08
CA GLY A 103 -32.00 -2.62 7.47
C GLY A 103 -30.91 -3.56 6.92
N GLU A 104 -31.16 -4.20 5.77
CA GLU A 104 -30.30 -5.28 5.24
C GLU A 104 -28.88 -4.83 4.88
N THR A 105 -28.67 -3.56 4.54
CA THR A 105 -27.36 -2.98 4.24
C THR A 105 -27.23 -1.58 4.84
N CYS A 106 -26.20 -1.38 5.65
CA CYS A 106 -25.92 -0.16 6.38
C CYS A 106 -24.61 0.47 5.93
N CYS A 107 -24.51 1.79 6.09
CA CYS A 107 -23.26 2.52 5.91
C CYS A 107 -22.71 2.90 7.28
N ALA A 108 -21.39 2.75 7.46
CA ALA A 108 -20.74 3.05 8.72
C ALA A 108 -20.32 4.51 8.80
N ALA A 109 -20.62 5.17 9.92
CA ALA A 109 -20.06 6.46 10.28
C ALA A 109 -19.29 6.34 11.60
N MET A 110 -18.23 7.13 11.76
CA MET A 110 -17.48 7.25 13.00
C MET A 110 -17.94 8.49 13.76
N LYS A 111 -18.15 8.34 15.07
CA LYS A 111 -18.44 9.44 16.00
C LYS A 111 -17.15 10.00 16.61
N SER A 112 -17.24 11.18 17.21
CA SER A 112 -16.12 11.82 17.93
C SER A 112 -15.58 11.02 19.12
N ASP A 113 -16.35 10.10 19.70
CA ASP A 113 -15.88 9.18 20.75
C ASP A 113 -15.01 8.04 20.18
N GLY A 114 -14.91 7.92 18.85
CA GLY A 114 -14.19 6.87 18.14
C GLY A 114 -14.97 5.56 17.99
N ASN A 115 -16.23 5.49 18.43
CA ASN A 115 -17.13 4.37 18.14
C ASN A 115 -17.80 4.57 16.78
N TRP A 116 -18.21 3.46 16.17
CA TRP A 116 -18.91 3.49 14.89
C TRP A 116 -20.40 3.36 15.10
N GLU A 117 -21.16 3.85 14.14
CA GLU A 117 -22.60 3.68 14.05
C GLU A 117 -22.97 3.21 12.64
N ALA A 118 -23.97 2.34 12.57
CA ALA A 118 -24.56 1.90 11.33
C ALA A 118 -25.80 2.73 11.04
N LEU A 119 -25.77 3.44 9.91
CA LEU A 119 -26.80 4.40 9.51
C LEU A 119 -27.33 4.05 8.11
N LYS A 120 -28.49 4.59 7.76
CA LYS A 120 -28.99 4.51 6.38
C LYS A 120 -28.07 5.32 5.48
N CYS A 121 -27.64 4.73 4.36
CA CYS A 121 -26.71 5.38 3.41
C CYS A 121 -27.25 6.67 2.78
N THR A 122 -28.56 6.89 2.86
CA THR A 122 -29.27 8.11 2.42
C THR A 122 -29.22 9.26 3.43
N GLU A 123 -28.79 9.02 4.67
CA GLU A 123 -28.59 10.09 5.63
C GLU A 123 -27.42 11.00 5.20
N THR A 124 -27.43 12.23 5.69
CA THR A 124 -26.34 13.16 5.47
C THR A 124 -25.42 13.20 6.68
N ARG A 125 -24.11 13.18 6.44
CA ARG A 125 -23.05 13.33 7.44
C ARG A 125 -21.87 14.09 6.84
N HIS A 126 -20.93 14.49 7.71
CA HIS A 126 -19.56 14.75 7.27
C HIS A 126 -18.96 13.47 6.68
N PHE A 127 -17.77 13.55 6.10
CA PHE A 127 -17.09 12.33 5.66
C PHE A 127 -15.59 12.48 5.75
N MET A 128 -14.91 11.33 5.90
CA MET A 128 -13.46 11.30 5.98
C MET A 128 -12.91 10.51 4.81
N CYS A 129 -12.01 11.14 4.05
CA CYS A 129 -11.24 10.47 3.02
C CYS A 129 -9.90 10.03 3.59
N TYR A 130 -9.27 9.06 2.95
CA TYR A 130 -7.84 8.92 3.05
C TYR A 130 -7.20 9.29 1.72
N LYS A 131 -6.05 9.93 1.83
CA LYS A 131 -5.11 10.14 0.76
C LYS A 131 -3.93 9.24 1.06
N GLN A 132 -3.76 8.21 0.26
CA GLN A 132 -2.47 7.56 0.22
C GLN A 132 -1.60 8.48 -0.64
N ASP A 133 -0.59 9.16 -0.06
CA ASP A 133 0.47 9.82 -0.84
C ASP A 133 1.39 8.79 -1.51
N VAL A 134 1.11 7.51 -1.26
CA VAL A 134 1.18 6.44 -2.27
C VAL A 134 0.17 6.77 -3.37
N GLY A 135 0.53 7.69 -4.27
CA GLY A 135 -0.14 7.90 -5.56
C GLY A 135 -0.88 6.65 -6.00
N GLN A 136 -2.20 6.79 -6.11
CA GLN A 136 -3.12 5.88 -6.78
C GLN A 136 -2.34 4.90 -7.67
N ALA A 137 -2.47 3.58 -7.47
CA ALA A 137 -1.80 2.58 -8.31
C ALA A 137 -1.82 3.06 -9.76
N SER A 138 -0.68 3.59 -10.22
CA SER A 138 -0.71 4.42 -11.43
C SER A 138 -0.55 3.45 -12.57
N TYR A 139 -1.60 3.25 -13.33
CA TYR A 139 -1.54 2.37 -14.48
C TYR A 139 -0.81 3.12 -15.59
N VAL A 140 0.24 2.50 -16.11
CA VAL A 140 1.01 3.08 -17.20
C VAL A 140 0.79 2.22 -18.43
N LEU A 141 0.06 2.77 -19.39
CA LEU A 141 -0.13 2.14 -20.70
C LEU A 141 1.11 2.40 -21.56
N ILE A 142 1.79 1.32 -21.94
CA ILE A 142 3.00 1.38 -22.75
C ILE A 142 2.60 1.32 -24.23
N PRO A 143 3.09 2.25 -25.08
CA PRO A 143 2.75 2.28 -26.50
C PRO A 143 3.35 1.13 -27.32
N GLU A 144 4.38 0.45 -26.80
CA GLU A 144 5.04 -0.66 -27.48
C GLU A 144 4.29 -1.98 -27.28
N ASN A 145 4.22 -2.79 -28.34
CA ASN A 145 3.72 -4.15 -28.23
C ASN A 145 4.85 -5.11 -27.88
N LYS A 146 4.58 -6.06 -26.99
CA LYS A 146 5.54 -7.07 -26.52
C LYS A 146 4.86 -8.42 -26.31
N THR A 147 5.64 -9.50 -26.28
CA THR A 147 5.15 -10.78 -25.74
C THR A 147 4.78 -10.64 -24.27
N TRP A 148 4.03 -11.57 -23.71
CA TRP A 148 3.63 -11.50 -22.29
C TRP A 148 4.87 -11.48 -21.38
N PHE A 149 5.87 -12.31 -21.68
CA PHE A 149 7.10 -12.39 -20.87
C PHE A 149 7.94 -11.11 -20.98
N GLU A 150 8.10 -10.58 -22.20
CA GLU A 150 8.79 -9.31 -22.42
C GLU A 150 8.06 -8.14 -21.75
N ALA A 151 6.73 -8.16 -21.77
CA ALA A 151 5.90 -7.15 -21.12
C ALA A 151 6.04 -7.18 -19.60
N GLN A 152 6.02 -8.38 -19.00
CA GLN A 152 6.25 -8.55 -17.58
C GLN A 152 7.64 -8.07 -17.16
N LEU A 153 8.67 -8.47 -17.91
CA LEU A 153 10.04 -8.06 -17.65
C LEU A 153 10.16 -6.53 -17.74
N TYR A 154 9.58 -5.92 -18.78
CA TYR A 154 9.57 -4.47 -18.94
C TYR A 154 8.89 -3.77 -17.76
N CYS A 155 7.72 -4.24 -17.33
CA CYS A 155 7.02 -3.67 -16.17
C CYS A 155 7.85 -3.80 -14.90
N ARG A 156 8.53 -4.92 -14.66
CA ARG A 156 9.38 -5.11 -13.46
C ARG A 156 10.67 -4.30 -13.48
N GLU A 157 11.20 -4.00 -14.66
CA GLU A 157 12.40 -3.18 -14.80
C GLU A 157 12.13 -1.67 -14.73
N LYS A 158 11.00 -1.21 -15.27
CA LYS A 158 10.67 0.21 -15.44
C LYS A 158 9.56 0.72 -14.52
N HIS A 159 8.72 -0.18 -14.05
CA HIS A 159 7.56 0.09 -13.20
C HIS A 159 7.58 -0.91 -12.03
N THR A 160 6.48 -1.60 -11.74
CA THR A 160 6.48 -2.65 -10.71
C THR A 160 6.15 -4.03 -11.28
N ASP A 161 5.00 -4.23 -11.93
CA ASP A 161 4.70 -5.47 -12.68
C ASP A 161 3.49 -5.26 -13.62
N LEU A 162 3.09 -6.30 -14.36
CA LEU A 162 1.80 -6.33 -15.08
C LEU A 162 0.63 -6.21 -14.09
N VAL A 163 -0.44 -5.56 -14.55
CA VAL A 163 -1.65 -5.34 -13.75
C VAL A 163 -2.27 -6.65 -13.23
N SER A 164 -2.52 -6.69 -11.93
CA SER A 164 -3.36 -7.70 -11.28
C SER A 164 -4.72 -7.09 -10.95
N ILE A 165 -5.76 -7.92 -10.88
CA ILE A 165 -7.13 -7.44 -10.66
C ILE A 165 -7.81 -8.32 -9.61
N SER A 166 -8.09 -7.74 -8.46
CA SER A 166 -8.58 -8.46 -7.29
C SER A 166 -10.10 -8.37 -7.12
N ASN A 167 -10.75 -7.33 -7.67
CA ASN A 167 -12.18 -7.06 -7.56
C ASN A 167 -12.75 -6.32 -8.79
N GLU A 168 -14.08 -6.09 -8.80
CA GLU A 168 -14.81 -5.46 -9.91
C GLU A 168 -14.46 -3.97 -10.04
N GLU A 169 -14.27 -3.28 -8.93
CA GLU A 169 -13.92 -1.85 -8.92
C GLU A 169 -12.55 -1.61 -9.58
N GLU A 170 -11.56 -2.43 -9.23
CA GLU A 170 -10.23 -2.44 -9.83
C GLU A 170 -10.31 -2.81 -11.32
N ASN A 171 -11.15 -3.79 -11.68
CA ASN A 171 -11.37 -4.17 -13.07
C ASN A 171 -11.87 -2.97 -13.90
N GLN A 172 -12.83 -2.21 -13.37
CA GLN A 172 -13.37 -1.02 -14.03
C GLN A 172 -12.31 0.10 -14.14
N GLN A 173 -11.45 0.27 -13.13
CA GLN A 173 -10.37 1.25 -13.16
C GLN A 173 -9.32 0.90 -14.21
N VAL A 174 -8.84 -0.35 -14.21
CA VAL A 174 -7.88 -0.88 -15.18
C VAL A 174 -8.39 -0.76 -16.61
N TRP A 175 -9.67 -1.06 -16.83
CA TRP A 175 -10.31 -0.91 -18.13
C TRP A 175 -10.37 0.55 -18.61
N ASN A 176 -10.65 1.50 -17.70
CA ASN A 176 -10.65 2.93 -18.02
C ASN A 176 -9.25 3.42 -18.45
N GLU A 177 -8.20 2.93 -17.80
CA GLU A 177 -6.80 3.33 -18.04
C GLU A 177 -6.24 2.78 -19.34
N GLY A 178 -6.72 1.61 -19.79
CA GLY A 178 -6.56 1.11 -21.15
C GLY A 178 -7.28 1.95 -22.22
N LYS A 179 -7.80 3.12 -21.87
CA LYS A 179 -8.54 4.06 -22.74
C LYS A 179 -9.76 3.43 -23.43
N LYS A 180 -10.32 2.35 -22.87
CA LYS A 180 -11.52 1.64 -23.35
C LYS A 180 -11.51 1.25 -24.83
N SER A 181 -10.34 1.21 -25.47
CA SER A 181 -10.21 1.06 -26.92
C SER A 181 -9.04 0.15 -27.31
N ILE A 182 -8.31 -0.36 -26.32
CA ILE A 182 -7.06 -1.07 -26.51
C ILE A 182 -7.09 -2.37 -25.71
N THR A 183 -6.56 -3.43 -26.31
CA THR A 183 -6.36 -4.72 -25.66
C THR A 183 -4.93 -4.78 -25.11
N PHE A 184 -4.78 -5.24 -23.87
CA PHE A 184 -3.49 -5.30 -23.20
C PHE A 184 -3.33 -6.54 -22.33
N TRP A 185 -2.07 -6.92 -22.11
CA TRP A 185 -1.70 -8.01 -21.20
C TRP A 185 -2.06 -7.67 -19.76
N ILE A 186 -2.62 -8.65 -19.05
CA ILE A 186 -2.78 -8.61 -17.60
C ILE A 186 -1.95 -9.73 -16.96
N GLY A 187 -1.71 -9.61 -15.67
CA GLY A 187 -0.85 -10.49 -14.89
C GLY A 187 -1.39 -11.91 -14.67
N LEU A 188 -2.61 -12.26 -15.09
CA LEU A 188 -3.17 -13.59 -14.80
C LEU A 188 -2.50 -14.69 -15.63
N LEU A 189 -1.88 -15.65 -14.94
CA LEU A 189 -1.20 -16.81 -15.54
C LEU A 189 -2.00 -18.10 -15.32
N GLN A 190 -2.22 -18.84 -16.42
CA GLN A 190 -2.66 -20.25 -16.41
C GLN A 190 -3.96 -20.58 -15.66
N ASP A 191 -4.89 -19.65 -15.38
CA ASP A 191 -6.13 -19.87 -14.57
C ASP A 191 -5.95 -20.76 -13.32
N LYS A 192 -4.71 -20.85 -12.82
CA LYS A 192 -4.44 -21.19 -11.45
C LYS A 192 -4.85 -19.95 -10.67
N VAL A 193 -5.22 -20.11 -9.41
CA VAL A 193 -5.79 -19.03 -8.59
C VAL A 193 -4.76 -17.90 -8.32
N GLU A 194 -3.62 -17.89 -9.01
CA GLU A 194 -2.44 -17.08 -8.76
C GLU A 194 -2.21 -16.08 -9.89
N TRP A 195 -2.16 -14.80 -9.52
CA TRP A 195 -1.77 -13.70 -10.39
C TRP A 195 -0.23 -13.65 -10.55
N SER A 196 0.28 -12.94 -11.56
CA SER A 196 1.74 -12.77 -11.80
C SER A 196 2.46 -12.11 -10.63
N ASP A 197 1.69 -11.33 -9.90
CA ASP A 197 2.03 -10.66 -8.68
C ASP A 197 1.67 -11.56 -7.48
N GLY A 198 1.65 -12.89 -7.62
CA GLY A 198 1.45 -13.89 -6.55
C GLY A 198 0.13 -13.80 -5.76
N GLY A 199 -0.75 -12.85 -6.08
CA GLY A 199 -2.02 -12.66 -5.42
C GLY A 199 -2.97 -13.84 -5.67
N GLN A 200 -3.82 -14.13 -4.69
CA GLN A 200 -4.89 -15.11 -4.83
C GLN A 200 -6.24 -14.40 -4.80
N SER A 201 -6.89 -14.29 -5.95
CA SER A 201 -8.28 -13.83 -6.05
C SER A 201 -9.10 -14.85 -6.83
N THR A 202 -10.35 -15.05 -6.42
CA THR A 202 -11.35 -15.86 -7.14
C THR A 202 -12.16 -15.05 -8.13
N TYR A 203 -11.99 -13.73 -8.16
CA TYR A 203 -12.70 -12.85 -9.09
C TYR A 203 -12.24 -13.10 -10.53
N ARG A 204 -13.19 -13.34 -11.43
CA ARG A 204 -12.93 -13.59 -12.86
C ARG A 204 -14.00 -12.88 -13.69
N HIS A 205 -13.57 -12.04 -14.62
CA HIS A 205 -14.46 -11.33 -15.54
C HIS A 205 -14.32 -11.85 -16.98
N TYR A 206 -14.35 -13.18 -17.15
CA TYR A 206 -14.13 -13.81 -18.46
C TYR A 206 -15.24 -13.54 -19.48
N THR A 207 -14.88 -13.52 -20.75
CA THR A 207 -15.83 -13.64 -21.86
C THR A 207 -16.44 -15.04 -21.91
N GLU A 208 -17.59 -15.18 -22.59
CA GLU A 208 -18.24 -16.49 -22.80
C GLU A 208 -17.36 -17.47 -23.60
N ARG A 209 -16.43 -16.95 -24.42
CA ARG A 209 -15.48 -17.74 -25.21
C ARG A 209 -14.06 -17.44 -24.76
N LEU A 210 -13.58 -18.26 -23.82
CA LEU A 210 -12.28 -18.10 -23.17
C LEU A 210 -11.07 -18.03 -24.11
N GLY A 211 -11.12 -18.54 -25.34
CA GLY A 211 -9.94 -18.59 -26.22
C GLY A 211 -8.94 -19.70 -25.83
N GLU A 212 -7.86 -19.84 -26.61
CA GLU A 212 -6.81 -20.85 -26.39
C GLU A 212 -5.50 -20.17 -25.95
N GLY A 213 -4.88 -20.69 -24.88
CA GLY A 213 -3.54 -20.29 -24.43
C GLY A 213 -3.41 -20.17 -22.91
N ASP A 214 -2.19 -19.90 -22.45
CA ASP A 214 -1.82 -19.86 -21.03
C ASP A 214 -1.80 -18.44 -20.43
N TYR A 215 -1.95 -17.41 -21.26
CA TYR A 215 -1.86 -15.98 -20.87
C TYR A 215 -3.20 -15.28 -21.00
N THR A 216 -3.41 -14.20 -20.26
CA THR A 216 -4.70 -13.50 -20.22
C THR A 216 -4.57 -12.05 -20.69
N ILE A 217 -5.56 -11.60 -21.47
CA ILE A 217 -5.71 -10.21 -21.91
C ILE A 217 -7.02 -9.60 -21.38
N MET A 218 -7.03 -8.29 -21.19
CA MET A 218 -8.27 -7.52 -21.06
C MET A 218 -8.71 -7.01 -22.43
N ASN A 219 -9.93 -7.37 -22.83
CA ASN A 219 -10.54 -6.91 -24.08
C ASN A 219 -11.09 -5.49 -23.96
N GLN A 220 -11.44 -4.90 -25.11
CA GLN A 220 -12.01 -3.56 -25.19
C GLN A 220 -13.35 -3.41 -24.45
N ASP A 221 -14.07 -4.51 -24.22
CA ASP A 221 -15.34 -4.55 -23.48
C ASP A 221 -15.15 -4.75 -21.96
N GLY A 222 -13.91 -4.76 -21.47
CA GLY A 222 -13.57 -4.98 -20.06
C GLY A 222 -13.56 -6.45 -19.63
N ARG A 223 -13.91 -7.39 -20.52
CA ARG A 223 -13.90 -8.83 -20.24
C ARG A 223 -12.58 -9.48 -20.60
N TRP A 224 -12.26 -10.59 -19.95
CA TRP A 224 -10.98 -11.26 -20.09
C TRP A 224 -11.06 -12.43 -21.06
N SER A 225 -9.98 -12.68 -21.79
CA SER A 225 -9.84 -13.88 -22.63
C SER A 225 -8.41 -14.40 -22.61
N ARG A 226 -8.25 -15.69 -22.85
CA ARG A 226 -6.97 -16.40 -22.94
C ARG A 226 -6.39 -16.27 -24.34
N ARG A 227 -5.06 -16.16 -24.38
CA ARG A 227 -4.28 -16.05 -25.60
C ARG A 227 -2.98 -16.83 -25.51
N LYS A 228 -2.49 -17.29 -26.66
CA LYS A 228 -1.11 -17.77 -26.83
C LYS A 228 -0.17 -16.58 -26.76
N ASP A 229 1.08 -16.82 -26.38
CA ASP A 229 2.09 -15.76 -26.35
C ASP A 229 2.32 -15.23 -27.77
N ASP A 230 2.03 -13.95 -27.99
CA ASP A 230 2.24 -13.28 -29.26
C ASP A 230 2.58 -11.80 -29.03
N ASN A 231 3.07 -11.12 -30.07
CA ASN A 231 3.62 -9.78 -29.96
C ASN A 231 2.56 -8.70 -30.27
N ASN A 232 1.27 -9.03 -30.18
CA ASN A 232 0.18 -8.21 -30.72
C ASN A 232 -0.63 -7.50 -29.64
N GLN A 233 -0.07 -7.31 -28.44
CA GLN A 233 -0.80 -6.69 -27.34
C GLN A 233 -0.01 -5.58 -26.67
N HIS A 234 -0.77 -4.58 -26.23
CA HIS A 234 -0.27 -3.49 -25.43
C HIS A 234 -0.01 -3.95 -23.99
N ILE A 235 0.67 -3.12 -23.22
CA ILE A 235 1.11 -3.45 -21.87
C ILE A 235 0.53 -2.43 -20.92
N LEU A 236 -0.13 -2.91 -19.87
CA LEU A 236 -0.53 -2.08 -18.75
C LEU A 236 0.23 -2.53 -17.50
N CYS A 237 1.18 -1.71 -17.08
CA CYS A 237 1.90 -1.92 -15.83
C CYS A 237 1.14 -1.23 -14.70
N TYR A 238 1.19 -1.80 -13.49
CA TYR A 238 0.87 -1.05 -12.28
C TYR A 238 2.16 -0.46 -11.69
N LYS A 239 2.05 0.65 -10.96
CA LYS A 239 3.14 1.31 -10.26
C LYS A 239 2.86 1.34 -8.75
N SER A 240 3.73 0.72 -7.96
CA SER A 240 3.77 0.77 -6.48
C SER A 240 4.77 1.82 -5.99
N PHE A 241 4.70 2.16 -4.70
CA PHE A 241 5.67 3.04 -4.02
C PHE A 241 6.89 2.27 -3.52
N ILE A 242 6.80 0.94 -3.57
CA ILE A 242 7.84 0.01 -3.17
C ILE A 242 8.31 -0.72 -4.42
N HIS A 243 9.55 -0.45 -4.81
CA HIS A 243 10.22 -1.21 -5.86
C HIS A 243 10.99 -2.37 -5.23
N VAL A 244 10.75 -3.60 -5.72
CA VAL A 244 11.54 -4.77 -5.35
C VAL A 244 12.54 -5.05 -6.47
N SER A 245 13.83 -5.12 -6.17
CA SER A 245 14.83 -5.44 -7.20
C SER A 245 14.66 -6.85 -7.76
N LEU A 246 14.92 -7.01 -9.06
CA LEU A 246 14.95 -8.33 -9.71
C LEU A 246 16.13 -9.17 -9.22
N GLY A 247 17.32 -8.55 -9.18
CA GLY A 247 18.57 -9.17 -8.75
C GLY A 247 18.82 -9.02 -7.25
N LYS A 248 19.65 -9.93 -6.72
CA LYS A 248 20.21 -9.84 -5.36
C LYS A 248 21.48 -9.00 -5.39
N MET A 249 21.76 -8.30 -4.29
CA MET A 249 22.93 -7.44 -4.15
C MET A 249 23.28 -7.27 -2.66
N SER A 250 24.51 -6.83 -2.37
CA SER A 250 24.92 -6.44 -1.01
C SER A 250 24.18 -5.18 -0.55
N TRP A 251 24.19 -4.89 0.75
CA TRP A 251 23.48 -3.72 1.28
C TRP A 251 24.07 -2.40 0.73
N GLU A 252 25.40 -2.32 0.59
CA GLU A 252 26.05 -1.15 0.00
C GLU A 252 25.71 -0.96 -1.49
N GLU A 253 25.61 -2.03 -2.28
CA GLU A 253 25.16 -1.97 -3.67
C GLU A 253 23.67 -1.60 -3.78
N ALA A 254 22.84 -2.14 -2.87
CA ALA A 254 21.43 -1.80 -2.72
C ALA A 254 21.23 -0.30 -2.46
N LEU A 255 22.06 0.30 -1.60
CA LEU A 255 22.04 1.73 -1.35
C LEU A 255 22.35 2.53 -2.62
N ASP A 256 23.40 2.19 -3.37
CA ASP A 256 23.75 2.87 -4.62
C ASP A 256 22.64 2.71 -5.68
N TYR A 257 22.14 1.49 -5.85
CA TYR A 257 21.05 1.17 -6.77
C TYR A 257 19.80 1.99 -6.47
N CYS A 258 19.33 2.00 -5.22
CA CYS A 258 18.14 2.74 -4.86
C CYS A 258 18.34 4.26 -4.97
N ASN A 259 19.51 4.80 -4.59
CA ASN A 259 19.77 6.24 -4.72
C ASN A 259 19.93 6.71 -6.17
N ARG A 260 20.43 5.83 -7.06
CA ARG A 260 20.60 6.16 -8.48
C ARG A 260 19.27 6.17 -9.22
N TYR A 261 18.44 5.16 -9.01
CA TYR A 261 17.23 4.95 -9.82
C TYR A 261 15.93 5.36 -9.12
N PHE A 262 15.92 5.44 -7.79
CA PHE A 262 14.74 5.68 -6.95
C PHE A 262 14.98 6.83 -5.95
N PHE A 263 14.07 7.07 -5.00
CA PHE A 263 14.26 8.11 -3.97
C PHE A 263 15.33 7.69 -2.93
N GLY A 264 15.41 6.38 -2.67
CA GLY A 264 16.38 5.78 -1.76
C GLY A 264 15.93 4.40 -1.32
N LEU A 265 16.67 3.79 -0.40
CA LEU A 265 16.22 2.55 0.25
C LEU A 265 14.93 2.78 1.02
N LEU A 266 14.02 1.82 0.99
CA LEU A 266 12.74 1.91 1.68
C LEU A 266 12.92 2.08 3.18
N ARG A 267 12.28 3.11 3.74
CA ARG A 267 12.12 3.31 5.18
C ARG A 267 10.73 2.90 5.60
N ILE A 268 10.65 2.15 6.70
CA ILE A 268 9.39 1.65 7.26
C ILE A 268 9.23 2.32 8.61
N GLU A 269 8.59 3.48 8.65
CA GLU A 269 8.57 4.37 9.82
C GLU A 269 7.30 4.20 10.66
N SER A 270 6.34 3.41 10.18
CA SER A 270 5.04 3.19 10.80
C SER A 270 4.50 1.78 10.58
N GLU A 271 3.44 1.43 11.32
CA GLU A 271 2.68 0.18 11.10
C GLU A 271 2.05 0.14 9.70
N ASP A 272 1.59 1.29 9.19
CA ASP A 272 1.04 1.43 7.84
C ASP A 272 2.11 1.11 6.78
N ASP A 273 3.34 1.62 6.97
CA ASP A 273 4.48 1.33 6.09
C ASP A 273 4.79 -0.17 6.05
N GLN A 274 4.69 -0.83 7.20
CA GLN A 274 4.92 -2.26 7.30
C GLN A 274 3.84 -3.06 6.60
N ILE A 275 2.56 -2.72 6.80
CA ILE A 275 1.44 -3.40 6.15
C ILE A 275 1.57 -3.31 4.63
N GLU A 276 1.87 -2.12 4.10
CA GLU A 276 2.02 -1.92 2.66
C GLU A 276 3.24 -2.68 2.10
N THR A 277 4.35 -2.67 2.85
CA THR A 277 5.50 -3.50 2.50
C THR A 277 5.17 -4.98 2.48
N GLU A 278 4.42 -5.47 3.46
CA GLU A 278 4.01 -6.87 3.48
C GLU A 278 3.09 -7.24 2.32
N ARG A 279 2.19 -6.33 1.91
CA ARG A 279 1.34 -6.53 0.73
C ARG A 279 2.23 -6.70 -0.50
N GLU A 280 3.15 -5.78 -0.76
CA GLU A 280 4.07 -5.86 -1.89
C GLU A 280 4.91 -7.16 -1.89
N LEU A 281 5.43 -7.56 -0.72
CA LEU A 281 6.25 -8.77 -0.61
C LEU A 281 5.43 -10.06 -0.78
N LYS A 282 4.21 -10.11 -0.22
CA LYS A 282 3.29 -11.25 -0.41
C LYS A 282 2.90 -11.37 -1.86
N ARG A 283 2.65 -10.22 -2.47
CA ARG A 283 2.34 -10.08 -3.88
C ARG A 283 3.50 -10.67 -4.71
N GLN A 284 4.70 -10.11 -4.65
CA GLN A 284 5.81 -10.66 -5.43
C GLN A 284 6.35 -12.04 -4.96
N ASN A 285 5.63 -12.74 -4.07
CA ASN A 285 5.94 -14.04 -3.50
C ASN A 285 7.39 -14.13 -2.98
N ILE A 286 7.81 -13.07 -2.28
CA ILE A 286 9.17 -12.95 -1.78
C ILE A 286 9.30 -13.76 -0.49
N LEU A 287 9.98 -14.90 -0.56
CA LEU A 287 10.18 -15.77 0.61
C LEU A 287 11.52 -15.55 1.31
N GLU A 288 12.52 -15.09 0.56
CA GLU A 288 13.86 -14.82 1.07
C GLU A 288 13.93 -13.46 1.79
N PRO A 289 14.94 -13.24 2.64
CA PRO A 289 15.18 -11.92 3.22
C PRO A 289 15.36 -10.85 2.14
N VAL A 290 14.92 -9.62 2.45
CA VAL A 290 15.09 -8.45 1.57
C VAL A 290 15.63 -7.25 2.31
N TRP A 291 16.51 -6.50 1.64
CA TRP A 291 17.10 -5.30 2.20
C TRP A 291 16.08 -4.17 2.32
N VAL A 292 16.17 -3.46 3.45
CA VAL A 292 15.49 -2.18 3.70
C VAL A 292 16.54 -1.13 4.07
N GLY A 293 16.12 0.13 4.18
CA GLY A 293 17.00 1.26 4.46
C GLY A 293 17.58 1.31 5.86
N LEU A 294 17.56 0.22 6.62
CA LEU A 294 17.94 0.19 8.02
C LEU A 294 19.40 -0.25 8.17
N ARG A 295 20.19 0.47 8.97
CA ARG A 295 21.60 0.14 9.25
C ARG A 295 21.98 0.52 10.67
N GLN A 296 22.85 -0.25 11.30
CA GLN A 296 23.42 0.06 12.60
C GLN A 296 24.64 0.98 12.47
N SER A 297 24.65 2.04 13.27
CA SER A 297 25.79 2.94 13.41
C SER A 297 27.00 2.20 13.97
N ARG A 298 28.13 2.27 13.26
CA ARG A 298 29.38 1.64 13.70
C ARG A 298 29.97 2.32 14.95
N THR A 299 29.68 3.61 15.15
CA THR A 299 30.24 4.41 16.26
C THR A 299 29.37 4.37 17.51
N PHE A 300 28.04 4.33 17.36
CA PHE A 300 27.11 4.45 18.49
C PHE A 300 26.24 3.22 18.73
N GLY A 301 26.28 2.23 17.83
CA GLY A 301 25.46 1.02 17.92
C GLY A 301 23.95 1.21 17.77
N SER A 302 23.49 2.44 17.61
CA SER A 302 22.09 2.77 17.31
C SER A 302 21.73 2.41 15.88
N TRP A 303 20.48 1.98 15.68
CA TRP A 303 19.92 1.77 14.36
C TRP A 303 19.43 3.10 13.76
N ILE A 304 19.74 3.32 12.49
CA ILE A 304 19.42 4.52 11.72
C ILE A 304 18.94 4.15 10.32
N TRP A 305 18.14 5.02 9.72
CA TRP A 305 17.80 4.93 8.31
C TRP A 305 18.95 5.38 7.42
N SER A 306 18.94 4.93 6.17
CA SER A 306 19.99 5.16 5.16
C SER A 306 20.21 6.64 4.83
N ASN A 307 19.21 7.48 5.07
CA ASN A 307 19.28 8.94 4.95
C ASN A 307 19.80 9.65 6.22
N GLY A 308 20.15 8.89 7.27
CA GLY A 308 20.68 9.41 8.53
C GLY A 308 19.63 9.74 9.59
N LEU A 309 18.35 9.54 9.33
CA LEU A 309 17.30 9.72 10.34
C LEU A 309 17.36 8.61 11.39
N SER A 310 17.07 8.97 12.64
CA SER A 310 16.91 8.00 13.72
C SER A 310 15.66 7.15 13.52
N VAL A 311 15.73 5.89 13.94
CA VAL A 311 14.54 5.03 14.03
C VAL A 311 13.59 5.60 15.07
N GLY A 312 12.30 5.71 14.72
CA GLY A 312 11.26 6.24 15.60
C GLY A 312 10.81 5.25 16.68
N ASN A 313 9.73 5.60 17.40
CA ASN A 313 9.19 4.80 18.49
C ASN A 313 8.57 3.47 18.03
N TRP A 314 8.05 3.44 16.80
CA TRP A 314 7.46 2.24 16.24
C TRP A 314 8.55 1.38 15.58
N THR A 315 8.57 0.09 15.91
CA THR A 315 9.50 -0.90 15.33
C THR A 315 8.84 -2.26 15.22
N ASN A 316 9.34 -3.11 14.33
CA ASN A 316 8.79 -4.45 14.09
C ASN A 316 9.90 -5.53 14.09
N TRP A 317 10.76 -5.50 15.10
CA TRP A 317 11.87 -6.45 15.26
C TRP A 317 11.39 -7.88 15.50
N LYS A 318 12.08 -8.85 14.91
CA LYS A 318 11.80 -10.29 15.04
C LYS A 318 11.77 -10.78 16.49
N GLU A 319 12.74 -10.34 17.29
CA GLU A 319 12.89 -10.72 18.70
C GLU A 319 12.20 -9.72 19.64
N GLY A 320 11.41 -8.78 19.11
CA GLY A 320 10.74 -7.72 19.87
C GLY A 320 11.63 -6.54 20.27
N SER A 321 12.94 -6.64 20.10
CA SER A 321 13.92 -5.57 20.35
C SER A 321 15.00 -5.50 19.25
N PRO A 322 15.64 -4.33 19.06
CA PRO A 322 16.75 -4.19 18.13
C PRO A 322 17.95 -5.07 18.54
N PRO A 323 18.60 -5.75 17.59
CA PRO A 323 19.81 -6.51 17.86
C PRO A 323 20.92 -5.64 18.44
N GLU A 324 21.66 -6.19 19.42
CA GLU A 324 22.84 -5.56 20.01
C GLU A 324 23.93 -5.32 18.96
N HIS A 325 24.87 -4.43 19.28
CA HIS A 325 26.00 -4.14 18.39
C HIS A 325 26.89 -5.39 18.22
N GLN A 326 26.92 -5.92 17.00
CA GLN A 326 27.74 -7.08 16.63
C GLN A 326 28.73 -6.71 15.55
N VAL A 327 29.88 -7.39 15.48
CA VAL A 327 31.01 -7.02 14.60
C VAL A 327 30.69 -7.07 13.09
N CYS A 328 29.68 -7.83 12.64
CA CYS A 328 29.45 -8.07 11.21
C CYS A 328 27.99 -7.96 10.75
N ARG A 329 27.01 -7.83 11.65
CA ARG A 329 25.58 -7.76 11.29
C ARG A 329 25.02 -6.37 11.56
N HIS A 330 25.32 -5.46 10.64
CA HIS A 330 24.93 -4.05 10.76
C HIS A 330 23.85 -3.63 9.79
N CYS A 331 23.33 -4.52 8.94
CA CYS A 331 22.39 -4.16 7.89
C CYS A 331 21.04 -4.80 8.16
N GLY A 332 19.98 -4.00 8.03
CA GLY A 332 18.63 -4.42 8.35
C GLY A 332 17.92 -4.99 7.13
N ALA A 333 17.28 -6.12 7.33
CA ALA A 333 16.46 -6.80 6.33
C ALA A 333 15.08 -7.15 6.91
N LEU A 334 14.12 -7.37 6.03
CA LEU A 334 12.87 -8.05 6.36
C LEU A 334 13.04 -9.55 6.15
N GLU A 335 12.62 -10.35 7.12
CA GLU A 335 12.58 -11.81 7.04
C GLU A 335 11.18 -12.31 7.36
N LYS A 336 10.70 -13.30 6.59
CA LYS A 336 9.39 -13.91 6.80
C LYS A 336 9.45 -14.91 7.96
N VAL A 337 8.77 -14.59 9.06
CA VAL A 337 8.69 -15.40 10.29
C VAL A 337 7.22 -15.72 10.58
N LYS A 338 6.85 -17.00 10.54
CA LYS A 338 5.47 -17.47 10.79
C LYS A 338 4.41 -16.73 9.95
N GLY A 339 4.75 -16.34 8.72
CA GLY A 339 3.85 -15.65 7.79
C GLY A 339 3.84 -14.12 7.85
N GLN A 340 4.56 -13.51 8.80
CA GLN A 340 4.73 -12.05 8.91
C GLN A 340 6.16 -11.65 8.55
N TYR A 341 6.38 -10.44 8.04
CA TYR A 341 7.73 -9.94 7.78
C TYR A 341 8.21 -9.14 8.99
N LYS A 342 9.36 -9.52 9.53
CA LYS A 342 9.96 -8.90 10.72
C LYS A 342 11.34 -8.35 10.41
N TRP A 343 11.71 -7.28 11.09
CA TRP A 343 13.02 -6.67 10.96
C TRP A 343 14.07 -7.55 11.63
N CYS A 344 15.19 -7.73 10.97
CA CYS A 344 16.32 -8.49 11.48
C CYS A 344 17.65 -7.90 11.00
N ASP A 345 18.72 -8.17 11.73
CA ASP A 345 20.08 -7.89 11.30
C ASP A 345 20.61 -9.02 10.39
N LYS A 346 21.37 -8.62 9.38
CA LYS A 346 22.09 -9.52 8.48
C LYS A 346 23.49 -8.97 8.23
N ASP A 347 24.37 -9.86 7.77
CA ASP A 347 25.68 -9.46 7.27
C ASP A 347 25.49 -8.62 6.01
N CYS A 348 26.01 -7.39 6.01
CA CYS A 348 25.88 -6.43 4.91
C CYS A 348 26.42 -6.97 3.57
N ARG A 349 27.33 -7.95 3.61
CA ARG A 349 27.87 -8.62 2.42
C ARG A 349 26.98 -9.71 1.86
N SER A 350 25.90 -10.07 2.55
CA SER A 350 24.92 -11.04 2.04
C SER A 350 24.22 -10.46 0.82
N GLU A 351 23.84 -11.32 -0.12
CA GLU A 351 23.13 -10.89 -1.32
C GLU A 351 21.63 -11.14 -1.18
N PHE A 352 20.86 -10.06 -1.12
CA PHE A 352 19.40 -10.10 -1.06
C PHE A 352 18.81 -9.13 -2.08
N ARG A 353 17.54 -9.36 -2.46
CA ARG A 353 16.78 -8.34 -3.18
C ARG A 353 16.57 -7.13 -2.26
N VAL A 354 16.37 -5.97 -2.85
CA VAL A 354 16.23 -4.71 -2.12
C VAL A 354 14.87 -4.07 -2.36
N LEU A 355 14.34 -3.44 -1.31
CA LEU A 355 13.20 -2.54 -1.37
C LEU A 355 13.67 -1.09 -1.50
N CYS A 356 13.30 -0.45 -2.61
CA CYS A 356 13.51 0.98 -2.82
C CYS A 356 12.19 1.74 -2.71
N GLU A 357 12.28 2.98 -2.27
CA GLU A 357 11.17 3.94 -2.29
C GLU A 357 11.10 4.61 -3.67
N VAL A 358 9.99 4.44 -4.38
CA VAL A 358 9.80 5.00 -5.73
C VAL A 358 9.57 6.51 -5.66
N LYS A 359 10.09 7.22 -6.67
CA LYS A 359 9.97 8.68 -6.82
C LYS A 359 8.57 9.14 -7.21
#